data_AF-A0A2J8NNG6-F1
#
_entry.id   AF-A0A2J8NNG6-F1
#
_cell.length_a   1.000
_cell.length_b   1.000
_cell.length_c   1.000
_cell.angle_alpha   90.00
_cell.angle_beta   90.00
_cell.angle_gamma   90.00
#
_symmetry.space_group_name_H-M   'P 1'
#
loop_
_entity.id
_entity.type
_entity.pdbx_description
1 polymer ?
#
loop_
_entity_poly.entity_id
_entity_poly.type
_entity_poly.pdbx_seq_one_letter_code
_entity_poly.pdbx_strand_id
1 'polypeptide(L)'
;MAFPVDMLENCSHEELENSAEDYMSDLRCGDPENPECFSLLNITIPISLSNVGFVPLYGGDQTQKILALFAPEDSLTAVALYLADQ
;
A
#
# COMPACT_ATOMS: atom_id res chain seq x y z
N MET A 1 22.51 -11.99 -3.98
CA MET A 1 21.12 -12.42 -4.24
C MET A 1 20.26 -11.22 -3.90
N ALA A 2 19.40 -10.77 -4.81
CA ALA A 2 18.51 -9.65 -4.53
C ALA A 2 17.24 -10.20 -3.86
N PHE A 3 16.90 -9.68 -2.69
CA PHE A 3 15.63 -9.87 -2.04
C PHE A 3 14.62 -8.86 -2.60
N PRO A 4 13.30 -9.15 -2.54
CA PRO A 4 12.27 -8.22 -2.98
C PRO A 4 12.38 -6.82 -2.34
N VAL A 5 12.87 -6.76 -1.09
CA VAL A 5 13.10 -5.49 -0.38
C VAL A 5 14.23 -4.65 -0.97
N ASP A 6 15.17 -5.25 -1.72
CA ASP A 6 16.24 -4.50 -2.39
C ASP A 6 15.69 -3.62 -3.53
N MET A 7 14.47 -3.86 -4.00
CA MET A 7 13.80 -2.96 -4.96
C MET A 7 13.41 -1.62 -4.33
N LEU A 8 13.38 -1.53 -2.99
CA LEU A 8 13.12 -0.30 -2.24
C LEU A 8 14.39 0.54 -2.03
N GLU A 9 15.54 0.18 -2.62
CA GLU A 9 16.82 0.89 -2.44
C GLU A 9 16.74 2.40 -2.79
N ASN A 10 15.78 2.77 -3.65
CA ASN A 10 15.56 4.16 -4.07
C ASN A 10 14.62 4.96 -3.17
N CYS A 11 13.90 4.33 -2.24
CA CYS A 11 12.94 4.99 -1.36
C CYS A 11 13.45 4.92 0.08
N SER A 12 13.56 6.06 0.77
CA SER A 12 13.78 6.00 2.21
C SER A 12 12.52 5.53 2.93
N HIS A 13 12.69 4.88 4.08
CA HIS A 13 11.54 4.42 4.87
C HIS A 13 10.65 5.56 5.35
N GLU A 14 11.26 6.71 5.71
CA GLU A 14 10.54 7.92 6.08
C GLU A 14 9.68 8.45 4.91
N GLU A 15 10.19 8.41 3.68
CA GLU A 15 9.41 8.81 2.49
C GLU A 15 8.24 7.84 2.23
N LEU A 16 8.46 6.53 2.38
CA LEU A 16 7.40 5.52 2.22
C LEU A 16 6.29 5.72 3.25
N GLU A 17 6.62 6.00 4.51
CA GLU A 17 5.63 6.25 5.56
C GLU A 17 4.89 7.57 5.32
N ASN A 18 5.60 8.68 5.08
CA ASN A 18 4.96 9.98 4.84
C ASN A 18 4.04 9.95 3.62
N SER A 19 4.50 9.42 2.49
CA SER A 19 3.69 9.34 1.27
C SER A 19 2.46 8.44 1.45
N ALA A 20 2.59 7.36 2.23
CA ALA A 20 1.45 6.52 2.57
C ALA A 20 0.43 7.24 3.47
N GLU A 21 0.87 8.04 4.44
CA GLU A 21 -0.01 8.87 5.27
C GLU A 21 -0.72 9.94 4.45
N ASP A 22 -0.02 10.57 3.51
CA ASP A 22 -0.59 11.52 2.56
C ASP A 22 -1.63 10.83 1.67
N TYR A 23 -1.30 9.67 1.09
CA TYR A 23 -2.22 8.88 0.28
C TYR A 23 -3.49 8.47 1.05
N MET A 24 -3.36 8.04 2.31
CA MET A 24 -4.51 7.72 3.15
C MET A 24 -5.37 8.95 3.46
N SER A 25 -4.75 10.12 3.60
CA SER A 25 -5.45 11.38 3.82
C SER A 25 -6.23 11.81 2.58
N ASP A 26 -5.63 11.66 1.39
CA ASP A 26 -6.28 11.88 0.11
C ASP A 26 -7.43 10.91 -0.10
N LEU A 27 -7.23 9.62 0.17
CA LEU A 27 -8.27 8.59 0.06
C LEU A 27 -9.45 8.88 1.00
N ARG A 28 -9.20 9.49 2.17
CA ARG A 28 -10.25 9.93 3.09
C ARG A 28 -11.04 11.12 2.58
N CYS A 29 -10.40 12.02 1.86
CA CYS A 29 -11.00 13.24 1.30
C CYS A 29 -11.52 13.04 -0.13
N GLY A 30 -11.18 11.90 -0.74
CA GLY A 30 -11.52 11.53 -2.10
C GLY A 30 -13.03 11.38 -2.33
N ASP A 31 -13.41 11.41 -3.61
CA ASP A 31 -14.80 11.35 -4.01
C ASP A 31 -15.35 9.92 -3.87
N PRO A 32 -16.39 9.69 -3.03
CA PRO A 32 -16.96 8.36 -2.82
C PRO A 32 -17.72 7.83 -4.05
N GLU A 33 -18.10 8.67 -5.01
CA GLU A 33 -18.76 8.28 -6.26
C GLU A 33 -17.75 7.89 -7.34
N ASN A 34 -16.47 8.24 -7.19
CA ASN A 34 -15.40 7.89 -8.11
C ASN A 34 -14.15 7.33 -7.38
N PRO A 35 -14.22 6.08 -6.87
CA PRO A 35 -13.11 5.46 -6.18
C PRO A 35 -11.95 5.11 -7.11
N GLU A 36 -10.72 5.31 -6.63
CA GLU A 36 -9.53 4.79 -7.28
C GLU A 36 -9.57 3.26 -7.35
N CYS A 37 -9.04 2.67 -8.42
CA CYS A 37 -9.12 1.24 -8.65
C CYS A 37 -7.77 0.66 -9.07
N PHE A 38 -7.33 -0.38 -8.38
CA PHE A 38 -6.15 -1.15 -8.76
C PHE A 38 -6.55 -2.30 -9.69
N SER A 39 -5.94 -2.39 -10.86
CA SER A 39 -6.25 -3.44 -11.84
C SER A 39 -5.06 -4.40 -12.01
N LEU A 40 -5.25 -5.68 -11.66
CA LEU A 40 -4.23 -6.73 -11.78
C LEU A 40 -4.83 -7.95 -12.47
N LEU A 41 -4.21 -8.40 -13.56
CA LEU A 41 -4.49 -9.69 -14.23
C LEU A 41 -6.00 -9.99 -14.35
N ASN A 42 -6.78 -9.01 -14.82
CA ASN A 42 -8.23 -9.10 -15.03
C ASN A 42 -9.13 -8.90 -13.79
N ILE A 43 -8.56 -8.54 -12.63
CA ILE A 43 -9.29 -8.18 -11.42
C ILE A 43 -9.14 -6.67 -11.20
N THR A 44 -10.24 -5.98 -10.92
CA THR A 44 -10.25 -4.56 -10.54
C THR A 44 -10.72 -4.45 -9.10
N ILE A 45 -9.85 -3.89 -8.25
CA ILE A 45 -10.07 -3.74 -6.81
C ILE A 45 -10.24 -2.26 -6.52
N PRO A 46 -11.42 -1.79 -6.07
CA PRO A 46 -11.58 -0.42 -5.62
C PRO A 46 -10.76 -0.22 -4.35
N ILE A 47 -9.94 0.84 -4.33
CA ILE A 47 -9.11 1.20 -3.19
C ILE A 47 -9.97 2.01 -2.22
N SER A 48 -9.91 1.64 -0.94
CA SER A 48 -10.69 2.27 0.13
C SER A 48 -9.95 2.15 1.45
N LEU A 49 -10.28 3.00 2.42
CA LEU A 49 -9.71 2.91 3.77
C LEU A 49 -9.96 1.56 4.47
N SER A 50 -10.94 0.78 3.99
CA SER A 50 -11.28 -0.53 4.56
C SER A 50 -10.39 -1.67 4.07
N ASN A 51 -9.72 -1.50 2.92
CA ASN A 51 -8.88 -2.53 2.32
C ASN A 51 -7.43 -2.09 2.11
N VAL A 52 -7.03 -0.94 2.67
CA VAL A 52 -5.62 -0.55 2.76
C VAL A 52 -5.17 -0.56 4.21
N GLY A 53 -3.89 -0.85 4.46
CA GLY A 53 -3.35 -0.81 5.81
C GLY A 53 -1.85 -0.97 5.86
N PHE A 54 -1.27 -0.51 6.96
CA PHE A 54 0.17 -0.59 7.18
C PHE A 54 0.60 -2.00 7.60
N VAL A 55 1.59 -2.54 6.90
CA VAL A 55 2.23 -3.82 7.23
C VAL A 55 3.71 -3.61 7.53
N PRO A 56 4.29 -4.39 8.46
CA PRO A 56 5.72 -4.32 8.74
C PRO A 56 6.51 -4.80 7.53
N LEU A 57 7.47 -4.00 7.08
CA LEU A 57 8.36 -4.35 5.96
C LEU A 57 9.31 -5.49 6.35
N TYR A 58 9.74 -5.51 7.61
CA TYR A 58 10.61 -6.55 8.15
C TYR A 58 9.85 -7.32 9.22
N GLY A 59 9.76 -8.65 9.10
CA GLY A 59 8.89 -9.47 9.96
C GLY A 59 9.15 -9.40 11.48
N GLY A 60 10.31 -8.88 11.91
CA GLY A 60 10.63 -8.65 13.32
C GLY A 60 10.59 -7.19 13.76
N ASP A 61 10.49 -6.24 12.83
CA ASP A 61 10.54 -4.81 13.11
C ASP A 61 9.22 -4.13 12.74
N GLN A 62 8.59 -3.52 13.74
CA GLN A 62 7.32 -2.80 13.60
C GLN A 62 7.54 -1.30 13.37
N THR A 63 8.79 -0.84 13.26
CA THR A 63 9.08 0.58 13.02
C THR A 63 8.96 0.88 11.54
N GLN A 64 9.50 0.02 10.69
CA GLN A 64 9.47 0.22 9.25
C GLN A 64 8.20 -0.40 8.67
N LYS A 65 7.25 0.44 8.24
CA LYS A 65 5.98 0.01 7.68
C LYS A 65 5.78 0.51 6.28
N ILE A 66 4.94 -0.20 5.55
CA ILE A 66 4.53 0.17 4.21
C ILE A 66 3.03 -0.04 4.05
N LEU A 67 2.40 0.80 3.24
CA LEU A 67 0.98 0.66 2.96
C LEU A 67 0.74 -0.47 1.96
N ALA A 68 -0.13 -1.40 2.33
CA ALA A 68 -0.55 -2.52 1.51
C ALA A 68 -2.02 -2.40 1.14
N LEU A 69 -2.35 -2.81 -0.08
CA LEU A 69 -3.71 -3.08 -0.51
C LEU A 69 -4.03 -4.55 -0.30
N PHE A 70 -5.14 -4.84 0.35
CA PHE A 70 -5.62 -6.18 0.66
C PHE A 70 -6.67 -6.65 -0.35
N ALA A 71 -6.73 -7.96 -0.54
CA ALA A 71 -7.76 -8.57 -1.39
C ALA A 71 -9.16 -8.28 -0.82
N PRO A 72 -10.16 -8.00 -1.67
CA PRO A 72 -11.52 -7.76 -1.20
C PRO A 72 -12.16 -9.02 -0.58
N GLU A 73 -11.71 -10.21 -0.99
CA GLU A 73 -12.18 -11.49 -0.45
C GLU A 73 -11.43 -11.92 0.82
N ASP A 74 -10.21 -11.41 1.04
CA ASP A 74 -9.34 -11.81 2.15
C ASP A 74 -8.53 -10.62 2.67
N SER A 75 -8.85 -10.18 3.88
CA SER A 75 -8.19 -9.05 4.54
C SER A 75 -6.80 -9.37 5.10
N LEU A 76 -6.29 -10.59 4.88
CA LEU A 76 -4.97 -11.02 5.35
C LEU A 76 -3.94 -11.05 4.21
N THR A 77 -4.42 -11.09 2.96
CA THR A 77 -3.58 -11.20 1.77
C THR A 77 -3.37 -9.82 1.15
N ALA A 78 -2.15 -9.31 1.26
CA ALA A 78 -1.72 -8.13 0.51
C ALA A 78 -1.55 -8.49 -0.98
N VAL A 79 -2.23 -7.75 -1.85
CA VAL A 79 -2.19 -7.91 -3.32
C VAL A 79 -1.34 -6.84 -4.01
N ALA A 80 -1.10 -5.72 -3.34
CA ALA A 80 -0.20 -4.66 -3.81
C ALA A 80 0.43 -3.90 -2.63
N LEU A 81 1.56 -3.25 -2.89
CA LEU A 81 2.26 -2.37 -1.95
C LEU A 81 2.37 -0.98 -2.58
N TYR A 82 2.21 0.06 -1.78
CA TYR A 82 2.36 1.44 -2.21
C TYR A 82 3.80 1.91 -1.99
N LEU A 83 4.44 2.40 -3.07
CA LEU A 83 5.87 2.75 -3.11
C LEU A 83 6.10 4.24 -3.41
N ALA A 84 5.33 5.14 -2.80
CA ALA A 84 5.48 6.59 -3.00
C ALA A 84 5.37 7.05 -4.47
N ASP A 85 4.31 6.62 -5.17
CA ASP A 85 4.01 6.98 -6.58
C ASP A 85 4.93 6.31 -7.64
N GLN A 86 5.66 5.26 -7.27
CA GLN A 86 6.54 4.49 -8.18
C GLN A 86 5.91 3.20 -8.74
#